data_AF-A0AB39HNU4-F1
#
_entry.id   AF-A0AB39HNU4-F1
#
_cell.length_a   1.000
_cell.length_b   1.000
_cell.length_c   1.000
_cell.angle_alpha   90.00
_cell.angle_beta   90.00
_cell.angle_gamma   90.00
#
_symmetry.space_group_name_H-M   'P 1'
#
loop_
_entity.id
_entity.type
_entity.pdbx_description
1 polymer ?
#
loop_
_entity_poly.entity_id
_entity_poly.type
_entity_poly.pdbx_seq_one_letter_code
_entity_poly.pdbx_strand_id
1 'polypeptide(L)'
;MKRNCLAAILLISMISVILFGCQNEESTSVDKLSVIASFYPMYEFTKQVAGDRADVALMVSDGQDAHHYEPSAKDVARVNEADVFVYSSEDMEHWVNSLLKTIENDNLVIARAADGVDLANHDHGHPHHHEATEMITIKGVEDHYHTGDRIQLIAEIEEDVDADHWHWYTRKGSDEEWKTVPNQFGPEFHAEAMEESFEVRAVLYDEAHHEVAQSEIIEIVIDNHDGHDPNHDHEHGSEETAATVDIIGLNDHYHTGDVVTLVAKLKEETDFKNWHWFTRENHDEEWEVVTGQETDHFEYKMSEESFEVKAVLYDHDHNVYAESEPVSVLIDNHDNQDPHIWLDPVLAQEQVKVIRDALIHADPDGKDIYEQNAESFIKELQELHKDYESAFKDAKHRVFVVQHQAFGYLAKRYHLEQIAIGGLSTEIEPSPSRIAEIGDLLKEYNVPIIYYQQGANSAIAQTVANETGTETAVLYDLEVLSKELQDKNLGYVEAMRENLKSLQLSIQ
;
A
#
# COMPACT_ATOMS: atom_id res chain seq x y z
N MET A 1 88.31 -21.71 24.35
CA MET A 1 86.96 -21.60 24.97
C MET A 1 85.98 -20.78 24.11
N LYS A 2 85.97 -20.95 22.77
CA LYS A 2 85.16 -20.11 21.85
C LYS A 2 84.26 -20.91 20.88
N ARG A 3 84.09 -22.22 21.10
CA ARG A 3 83.24 -23.08 20.24
C ARG A 3 81.94 -23.54 20.91
N ASN A 4 81.78 -23.30 22.22
CA ASN A 4 80.60 -23.75 22.98
C ASN A 4 79.59 -22.64 23.30
N CYS A 5 79.91 -21.36 23.03
CA CYS A 5 78.94 -20.25 23.19
C CYS A 5 78.01 -20.08 21.99
N LEU A 6 78.42 -20.48 20.78
CA LEU A 6 77.58 -20.37 19.58
C LEU A 6 76.44 -21.41 19.55
N ALA A 7 76.67 -22.61 20.10
CA ALA A 7 75.61 -23.62 20.21
C ALA A 7 74.56 -23.27 21.28
N ALA A 8 74.95 -22.55 22.34
CA ALA A 8 74.02 -22.12 23.39
C ALA A 8 73.11 -20.96 22.94
N ILE A 9 73.59 -20.07 22.08
CA ILE A 9 72.79 -18.95 21.55
C ILE A 9 71.79 -19.43 20.49
N LEU A 10 72.15 -20.44 19.67
CA LEU A 10 71.24 -21.05 18.71
C LEU A 10 70.14 -21.89 19.38
N LEU A 11 70.40 -22.52 20.54
CA LEU A 11 69.39 -23.29 21.27
C LEU A 11 68.40 -22.38 22.03
N ILE A 12 68.85 -21.21 22.52
CA ILE A 12 67.97 -20.23 23.19
C ILE A 12 67.11 -19.47 22.16
N SER A 13 67.64 -19.21 20.95
CA SER A 13 66.85 -18.64 19.85
C SER A 13 65.78 -19.59 19.29
N MET A 14 65.92 -20.90 19.47
CA MET A 14 64.96 -21.90 18.98
C MET A 14 63.86 -22.22 20.01
N ILE A 15 64.07 -21.89 21.28
CA ILE A 15 63.07 -22.06 22.35
C ILE A 15 62.19 -20.80 22.49
N SER A 16 62.69 -19.61 22.12
CA SER A 16 61.86 -18.38 22.10
C SER A 16 60.85 -18.31 20.95
N VAL A 17 60.94 -19.18 19.94
CA VAL A 17 60.01 -19.22 18.81
C VAL A 17 58.83 -20.19 19.04
N ILE A 18 58.84 -20.97 20.13
CA ILE A 18 57.78 -21.96 20.43
C ILE A 18 56.78 -21.44 21.49
N LEU A 19 56.98 -20.23 22.03
CA LEU A 19 56.02 -19.56 22.92
C LEU A 19 55.12 -18.53 22.21
N PHE A 20 55.29 -18.32 20.90
CA PHE A 20 54.20 -17.84 20.03
C PHE A 20 53.42 -19.07 19.53
N GLY A 21 53.00 -19.93 20.47
CA GLY A 21 51.97 -20.91 20.20
C GLY A 21 50.69 -20.13 19.99
N CYS A 22 50.04 -20.36 18.84
CA CYS A 22 48.77 -19.77 18.46
C CYS A 22 47.85 -19.62 19.68
N GLN A 23 47.71 -18.39 20.14
CA GLN A 23 46.40 -17.98 20.63
C GLN A 23 45.56 -18.15 19.37
N ASN A 24 44.78 -19.23 19.30
CA ASN A 24 43.55 -19.16 18.54
C ASN A 24 42.94 -17.86 19.06
N GLU A 25 42.89 -16.83 18.22
CA GLU A 25 41.70 -16.01 18.21
C GLU A 25 40.60 -17.06 18.03
N GLU A 26 40.04 -17.53 19.15
CA GLU A 26 38.60 -17.66 19.20
C GLU A 26 38.14 -16.30 18.73
N SER A 27 37.91 -16.19 17.43
CA SER A 27 36.89 -15.30 16.93
C SER A 27 35.67 -15.73 17.72
N THR A 28 35.49 -15.13 18.88
CA THR A 28 34.16 -14.87 19.41
C THR A 28 33.53 -14.06 18.29
N SER A 29 33.01 -14.74 17.27
CA SER A 29 31.90 -14.22 16.49
C SER A 29 30.87 -14.00 17.58
N VAL A 30 30.82 -12.77 18.09
CA VAL A 30 29.62 -12.29 18.75
C VAL A 30 28.55 -12.56 17.71
N ASP A 31 27.63 -13.48 18.02
CA ASP A 31 26.52 -13.77 17.11
C ASP A 31 25.87 -12.43 16.82
N LYS A 32 25.95 -12.03 15.54
CA LYS A 32 25.45 -10.73 15.11
C LYS A 32 23.94 -10.78 15.19
N LEU A 33 23.37 -9.66 15.58
CA LEU A 33 21.92 -9.47 15.58
C LEU A 33 21.37 -9.71 14.17
N SER A 34 20.40 -10.61 14.02
CA SER A 34 19.75 -10.87 12.74
C SER A 34 18.58 -9.92 12.55
N VAL A 35 18.60 -9.14 11.46
CA VAL A 35 17.57 -8.14 11.19
C VAL A 35 16.98 -8.33 9.80
N ILE A 36 15.66 -8.39 9.72
CA ILE A 36 14.92 -8.39 8.46
C ILE A 36 14.27 -7.02 8.27
N ALA A 37 14.61 -6.34 7.18
CA ALA A 37 13.97 -5.10 6.79
C ALA A 37 13.08 -5.33 5.56
N SER A 38 11.89 -4.73 5.55
CA SER A 38 10.87 -4.92 4.51
C SER A 38 11.39 -4.55 3.11
N PHE A 39 11.57 -3.26 2.82
CA PHE A 39 12.02 -2.74 1.52
C PHE A 39 13.24 -1.81 1.66
N TYR A 40 13.69 -1.20 0.56
CA TYR A 40 15.04 -0.60 0.49
C TYR A 40 15.34 0.51 1.52
N PRO A 41 14.47 1.51 1.78
CA PRO A 41 14.73 2.55 2.77
C PRO A 41 14.86 1.97 4.17
N MET A 42 13.98 1.03 4.54
CA MET A 42 14.05 0.34 5.84
C MET A 42 15.37 -0.44 5.98
N TYR A 43 15.80 -1.10 4.91
CA TYR A 43 17.09 -1.79 4.87
C TYR A 43 18.29 -0.84 5.03
N GLU A 44 18.31 0.25 4.25
CA GLU A 44 19.43 1.20 4.25
C GLU A 44 19.51 1.91 5.61
N PHE A 45 18.41 2.43 6.13
CA PHE A 45 18.38 3.08 7.45
C PHE A 45 18.85 2.13 8.54
N THR A 46 18.37 0.89 8.53
CA THR A 46 18.81 -0.13 9.49
C THR A 46 20.29 -0.44 9.36
N LYS A 47 20.82 -0.57 8.13
CA LYS A 47 22.26 -0.78 7.92
C LYS A 47 23.12 0.38 8.42
N GLN A 48 22.70 1.60 8.16
CA GLN A 48 23.42 2.81 8.60
C GLN A 48 23.52 2.86 10.12
N VAL A 49 22.45 2.50 10.83
CA VAL A 49 22.45 2.46 12.31
C VAL A 49 23.22 1.24 12.84
N ALA A 50 22.95 0.05 12.30
CA ALA A 50 23.49 -1.20 12.84
C ALA A 50 25.00 -1.37 12.61
N GLY A 51 25.52 -0.87 11.49
CA GLY A 51 26.91 -1.09 11.08
C GLY A 51 27.26 -2.58 11.04
N ASP A 52 28.46 -2.94 11.52
CA ASP A 52 28.94 -4.33 11.49
C ASP A 52 28.35 -5.22 12.59
N ARG A 53 27.53 -4.69 13.51
CA ARG A 53 26.97 -5.44 14.65
C ARG A 53 25.76 -6.30 14.31
N ALA A 54 25.06 -6.00 13.21
CA ALA A 54 23.90 -6.75 12.77
C ALA A 54 24.08 -7.25 11.34
N ASP A 55 23.53 -8.42 11.06
CA ASP A 55 23.35 -8.92 9.70
C ASP A 55 21.96 -8.52 9.23
N VAL A 56 21.89 -7.40 8.49
CA VAL A 56 20.64 -6.84 7.95
C VAL A 56 20.37 -7.44 6.57
N ALA A 57 19.20 -8.07 6.41
CA ALA A 57 18.74 -8.62 5.14
C ALA A 57 17.45 -7.94 4.67
N LEU A 58 17.39 -7.66 3.38
CA LEU A 58 16.23 -7.11 2.69
C LEU A 58 15.22 -8.22 2.40
N MET A 59 13.92 -7.94 2.58
CA MET A 59 12.83 -8.87 2.26
C MET A 59 12.38 -8.70 0.80
N VAL A 60 11.86 -7.53 0.45
CA VAL A 60 11.45 -7.16 -0.92
C VAL A 60 12.71 -6.91 -1.74
N SER A 61 13.15 -7.91 -2.50
CA SER A 61 14.42 -7.89 -3.25
C SER A 61 14.22 -7.74 -4.75
N ASP A 62 15.31 -7.40 -5.46
CA ASP A 62 15.44 -7.10 -6.89
C ASP A 62 14.21 -7.33 -7.79
N GLY A 63 13.58 -6.21 -8.18
CA GLY A 63 12.59 -6.14 -9.25
C GLY A 63 11.14 -6.39 -8.83
N GLN A 64 10.88 -6.59 -7.54
CA GLN A 64 9.53 -6.66 -6.99
C GLN A 64 9.05 -5.27 -6.57
N ASP A 65 7.79 -4.97 -6.86
CA ASP A 65 7.09 -3.79 -6.34
C ASP A 65 6.80 -4.00 -4.85
N ALA A 66 7.12 -3.00 -4.03
CA ALA A 66 6.91 -3.04 -2.59
C ALA A 66 5.42 -2.89 -2.20
N HIS A 67 4.63 -2.15 -2.99
CA HIS A 67 3.19 -1.94 -2.78
C HIS A 67 2.39 -3.23 -3.00
N HIS A 68 2.79 -4.02 -3.99
CA HIS A 68 2.12 -5.27 -4.38
C HIS A 68 2.83 -6.53 -3.87
N TYR A 69 3.79 -6.38 -2.96
CA TYR A 69 4.54 -7.51 -2.44
C TYR A 69 3.67 -8.39 -1.54
N GLU A 70 3.71 -9.70 -1.77
CA GLU A 70 3.13 -10.69 -0.86
C GLU A 70 4.24 -11.57 -0.24
N PRO A 71 4.33 -11.67 1.10
CA PRO A 71 5.32 -12.51 1.76
C PRO A 71 5.13 -13.99 1.44
N SER A 72 6.23 -14.65 1.08
CA SER A 72 6.23 -16.11 0.94
C SER A 72 6.32 -16.81 2.31
N ALA A 73 5.99 -18.10 2.37
CA ALA A 73 6.23 -18.91 3.57
C ALA A 73 7.71 -18.90 4.01
N LYS A 74 8.64 -18.68 3.07
CA LYS A 74 10.07 -18.54 3.38
C LYS A 74 10.35 -17.21 4.09
N ASP A 75 9.65 -16.13 3.73
CA ASP A 75 9.83 -14.83 4.37
C ASP A 75 9.23 -14.84 5.78
N VAL A 76 8.08 -15.47 5.97
CA VAL A 76 7.52 -15.74 7.31
C VAL A 76 8.54 -16.48 8.18
N ALA A 77 9.14 -17.56 7.66
CA ALA A 77 10.17 -18.30 8.39
C ALA A 77 11.40 -17.44 8.71
N ARG A 78 11.87 -16.60 7.77
CA ARG A 78 12.98 -15.68 8.00
C ARG A 78 12.68 -14.65 9.10
N VAL A 79 11.48 -14.08 9.11
CA VAL A 79 11.06 -13.15 10.17
C VAL A 79 10.94 -13.87 11.51
N ASN A 80 10.41 -15.09 11.51
CA ASN A 80 10.30 -15.90 12.73
C ASN A 80 11.67 -16.27 13.33
N GLU A 81 12.71 -16.38 12.51
CA GLU A 81 14.09 -16.65 12.94
C GLU A 81 14.89 -15.38 13.30
N ALA A 82 14.38 -14.19 12.98
CA ALA A 82 15.09 -12.93 13.18
C ALA A 82 14.99 -12.43 14.63
N ASP A 83 15.94 -11.57 15.02
CA ASP A 83 15.89 -10.86 16.30
C ASP A 83 15.08 -9.56 16.17
N VAL A 84 15.17 -8.89 15.01
CA VAL A 84 14.45 -7.64 14.72
C VAL A 84 13.79 -7.71 13.35
N PHE A 85 12.54 -7.25 13.27
CA PHE A 85 11.84 -7.00 12.02
C PHE A 85 11.49 -5.51 11.89
N VAL A 86 11.91 -4.90 10.78
CA VAL A 86 11.75 -3.47 10.50
C VAL A 86 10.86 -3.30 9.27
N TYR A 87 9.79 -2.54 9.41
CA TYR A 87 8.88 -2.15 8.33
C TYR A 87 8.50 -0.67 8.45
N SER A 88 7.92 -0.08 7.39
CA SER A 88 7.57 1.34 7.39
C SER A 88 6.25 1.59 8.11
N SER A 89 5.14 1.11 7.54
CA SER A 89 3.78 1.30 8.05
C SER A 89 2.83 0.26 7.45
N GLU A 90 1.68 0.08 8.08
CA GLU A 90 0.60 -0.78 7.56
C GLU A 90 0.06 -0.26 6.22
N ASP A 91 0.18 1.04 5.95
CA ASP A 91 -0.15 1.68 4.67
C ASP A 91 0.86 1.38 3.54
N MET A 92 2.05 0.88 3.87
CA MET A 92 3.04 0.45 2.87
C MET A 92 3.07 -1.06 2.76
N GLU A 93 3.24 -1.73 3.90
CA GLU A 93 3.29 -3.18 4.00
C GLU A 93 1.94 -3.73 4.48
N HIS A 94 0.89 -3.67 3.63
CA HIS A 94 -0.48 -4.10 3.96
C HIS A 94 -0.57 -5.53 4.52
N TRP A 95 0.37 -6.39 4.14
CA TRP A 95 0.48 -7.77 4.59
C TRP A 95 1.03 -7.93 6.01
N VAL A 96 1.57 -6.87 6.63
CA VAL A 96 2.33 -6.97 7.88
C VAL A 96 1.49 -7.52 9.03
N ASN A 97 0.25 -7.08 9.17
CA ASN A 97 -0.64 -7.55 10.24
C ASN A 97 -0.96 -9.05 10.10
N SER A 98 -1.16 -9.52 8.88
CA SER A 98 -1.36 -10.94 8.59
C SER A 98 -0.10 -11.76 8.85
N LEU A 99 1.06 -11.24 8.46
CA LEU A 99 2.35 -11.89 8.73
C LEU A 99 2.61 -12.00 10.23
N LEU A 100 2.47 -10.91 10.99
CA LEU A 100 2.74 -10.88 12.43
C LEU A 100 1.85 -11.83 13.23
N LYS A 101 0.59 -12.05 12.81
CA LYS A 101 -0.30 -13.07 13.42
C LYS A 101 0.20 -14.51 13.27
N THR A 102 1.08 -14.77 12.30
CA THR A 102 1.64 -16.10 12.03
C THR A 102 3.02 -16.31 12.66
N ILE A 103 3.64 -15.25 13.19
CA ILE A 103 4.94 -15.33 13.85
C ILE A 103 4.78 -15.97 15.23
N GLU A 104 5.60 -16.98 15.51
CA GLU A 104 5.65 -17.70 16.79
C GLU A 104 6.82 -17.23 17.69
N ASN A 105 7.67 -16.34 17.19
CA ASN A 105 8.82 -15.82 17.93
C ASN A 105 8.42 -14.69 18.89
N ASP A 106 8.17 -15.07 20.14
CA ASP A 106 7.84 -14.14 21.24
C ASP A 106 8.96 -13.12 21.57
N ASN A 107 10.19 -13.33 21.10
CA ASN A 107 11.32 -12.43 21.34
C ASN A 107 11.61 -11.50 20.15
N LEU A 108 10.84 -11.59 19.06
CA LEU A 108 11.01 -10.73 17.90
C LEU A 108 10.74 -9.28 18.29
N VAL A 109 11.72 -8.41 18.08
CA VAL A 109 11.55 -6.97 18.25
C VAL A 109 11.00 -6.39 16.96
N ILE A 110 9.84 -5.75 17.03
CA ILE A 110 9.19 -5.15 15.88
C ILE A 110 9.46 -3.65 15.89
N ALA A 111 9.94 -3.11 14.78
CA ALA A 111 10.16 -1.69 14.57
C ALA A 111 9.28 -1.19 13.42
N ARG A 112 8.18 -0.50 13.76
CA ARG A 112 7.37 0.24 12.79
C ARG A 112 7.94 1.64 12.64
N ALA A 113 8.62 1.91 11.53
CA ALA A 113 9.38 3.15 11.37
C ALA A 113 8.50 4.42 11.39
N ALA A 114 7.21 4.30 11.08
CA ALA A 114 6.23 5.37 11.21
C ALA A 114 5.83 5.71 12.66
N ASP A 115 6.26 4.93 13.67
CA ASP A 115 5.93 5.23 15.06
C ASP A 115 6.42 6.61 15.51
N GLY A 116 5.51 7.41 16.05
CA GLY A 116 5.80 8.78 16.49
C GLY A 116 5.88 9.82 15.35
N VAL A 117 5.63 9.42 14.10
CA VAL A 117 5.36 10.35 13.00
C VAL A 117 3.91 10.80 13.08
N ASP A 118 3.68 12.11 13.19
CA ASP A 118 2.32 12.68 13.11
C ASP A 118 1.82 12.67 11.66
N LEU A 119 1.18 11.56 11.28
CA LEU A 119 0.58 11.38 9.96
C LEU A 119 -0.74 12.18 9.80
N ALA A 120 -1.42 12.48 10.91
CA ALA A 120 -2.78 13.04 10.98
C ALA A 120 -2.95 14.46 10.41
N ASN A 121 -1.87 15.13 10.02
CA ASN A 121 -1.90 16.46 9.42
C ASN A 121 -1.69 16.47 7.90
N HIS A 122 -1.60 15.32 7.23
CA HIS A 122 -1.44 15.22 5.77
C HIS A 122 -2.77 15.17 5.01
N ASP A 123 -3.50 16.29 5.09
CA ASP A 123 -4.62 16.60 4.18
C ASP A 123 -4.07 16.86 2.77
N HIS A 124 -4.29 15.91 1.86
CA HIS A 124 -4.09 16.07 0.44
C HIS A 124 -5.19 16.96 -0.13
N GLY A 125 -5.09 18.27 0.07
CA GLY A 125 -5.68 19.28 -0.80
C GLY A 125 -7.09 19.03 -1.31
N HIS A 126 -8.01 18.51 -0.48
CA HIS A 126 -9.44 18.53 -0.74
C HIS A 126 -10.17 18.93 0.55
N PRO A 127 -11.09 19.90 0.50
CA PRO A 127 -11.45 20.65 1.70
C PRO A 127 -12.51 19.94 2.54
N HIS A 128 -12.17 19.05 3.49
CA HIS A 128 -13.22 18.42 4.33
C HIS A 128 -12.92 18.26 5.83
N HIS A 129 -14.02 18.29 6.59
CA HIS A 129 -14.16 18.48 8.04
C HIS A 129 -13.72 17.26 8.88
N HIS A 130 -13.20 17.54 10.08
CA HIS A 130 -12.96 16.58 11.17
C HIS A 130 -14.25 15.93 11.71
N GLU A 131 -14.18 14.64 12.10
CA GLU A 131 -14.43 14.17 13.48
C GLU A 131 -13.97 12.71 13.67
N ALA A 132 -13.55 12.36 14.88
CA ALA A 132 -13.04 11.04 15.29
C ALA A 132 -14.05 10.36 16.23
N THR A 133 -14.21 9.03 16.15
CA THR A 133 -15.04 8.23 17.08
C THR A 133 -14.36 6.93 17.47
N GLU A 134 -14.37 6.65 18.77
CA GLU A 134 -13.84 5.43 19.41
C GLU A 134 -14.74 4.20 19.11
N MET A 135 -14.16 2.98 19.12
CA MET A 135 -14.78 1.76 18.56
C MET A 135 -15.46 0.84 19.60
N ILE A 136 -16.71 0.47 19.33
CA ILE A 136 -17.47 -0.59 20.04
C ILE A 136 -17.25 -1.94 19.32
N THR A 137 -17.10 -3.05 20.05
CA THR A 137 -17.01 -4.40 19.44
C THR A 137 -18.28 -5.21 19.70
N ILE A 138 -18.85 -5.84 18.67
CA ILE A 138 -20.01 -6.74 18.81
C ILE A 138 -19.54 -8.21 18.85
N LYS A 139 -20.04 -8.98 19.82
CA LYS A 139 -19.76 -10.41 20.03
C LYS A 139 -21.02 -11.25 19.86
N GLY A 140 -20.85 -12.54 19.54
CA GLY A 140 -21.95 -13.52 19.39
C GLY A 140 -22.44 -13.73 17.96
N VAL A 141 -21.70 -13.20 16.97
CA VAL A 141 -21.99 -13.37 15.54
C VAL A 141 -21.51 -14.75 15.09
N GLU A 142 -22.40 -15.52 14.47
CA GLU A 142 -22.11 -16.83 13.87
C GLU A 142 -21.83 -16.67 12.37
N ASP A 143 -21.17 -17.66 11.75
CA ASP A 143 -20.81 -17.63 10.32
C ASP A 143 -22.03 -17.45 9.40
N HIS A 144 -23.15 -18.10 9.73
CA HIS A 144 -24.46 -17.90 9.09
C HIS A 144 -25.61 -18.35 10.00
N TYR A 145 -26.81 -17.86 9.73
CA TYR A 145 -28.05 -18.20 10.42
C TYR A 145 -29.08 -18.80 9.44
N HIS A 146 -29.96 -19.67 9.91
CA HIS A 146 -31.09 -20.17 9.15
C HIS A 146 -32.38 -19.43 9.55
N THR A 147 -33.35 -19.33 8.64
CA THR A 147 -34.64 -18.69 8.91
C THR A 147 -35.32 -19.34 10.12
N GLY A 148 -35.65 -18.52 11.12
CA GLY A 148 -36.22 -18.92 12.41
C GLY A 148 -35.21 -19.05 13.55
N ASP A 149 -33.90 -18.93 13.29
CA ASP A 149 -32.87 -18.93 14.32
C ASP A 149 -32.96 -17.68 15.21
N ARG A 150 -32.58 -17.81 16.48
CA ARG A 150 -32.53 -16.67 17.42
C ARG A 150 -31.13 -16.09 17.42
N ILE A 151 -30.98 -14.86 16.91
CA ILE A 151 -29.76 -14.08 16.93
C ILE A 151 -29.66 -13.38 18.30
N GLN A 152 -28.52 -13.54 18.98
CA GLN A 152 -28.22 -12.90 20.26
C GLN A 152 -26.80 -12.35 20.22
N LEU A 153 -26.66 -11.02 20.20
CA LEU A 153 -25.37 -10.34 20.16
C LEU A 153 -25.19 -9.47 21.40
N ILE A 154 -23.94 -9.20 21.75
CA ILE A 154 -23.56 -8.33 22.87
C ILE A 154 -22.53 -7.32 22.37
N ALA A 155 -22.80 -6.03 22.54
CA ALA A 155 -21.84 -4.97 22.32
C ALA A 155 -21.01 -4.75 23.59
N GLU A 156 -19.69 -4.75 23.44
CA GLU A 156 -18.71 -4.52 24.50
C GLU A 156 -17.85 -3.31 24.13
N ILE A 157 -17.49 -2.52 25.14
CA ILE A 157 -16.57 -1.39 25.02
C ILE A 157 -15.35 -1.65 25.92
N GLU A 158 -14.15 -1.38 25.42
CA GLU A 158 -12.91 -1.75 26.09
C GLU A 158 -12.56 -0.84 27.28
N GLU A 159 -13.10 0.39 27.32
CA GLU A 159 -12.87 1.35 28.40
C GLU A 159 -14.16 1.70 29.17
N ASP A 160 -14.03 1.99 30.46
CA ASP A 160 -15.12 2.29 31.40
C ASP A 160 -15.68 3.70 31.11
N VAL A 161 -16.62 3.80 30.17
CA VAL A 161 -17.29 5.05 29.79
C VAL A 161 -18.55 5.28 30.65
N ASP A 162 -18.72 6.51 31.15
CA ASP A 162 -19.91 6.99 31.86
C ASP A 162 -21.10 7.26 30.89
N ALA A 163 -21.35 6.33 29.97
CA ALA A 163 -22.48 6.36 29.04
C ALA A 163 -23.18 4.99 29.03
N ASP A 164 -24.49 4.96 29.30
CA ASP A 164 -25.28 3.73 29.42
C ASP A 164 -26.46 3.67 28.44
N HIS A 165 -26.51 4.59 27.46
CA HIS A 165 -27.63 4.71 26.53
C HIS A 165 -27.31 4.10 25.15
N TRP A 166 -27.67 2.83 25.00
CA TRP A 166 -27.41 2.05 23.79
C TRP A 166 -28.53 2.13 22.77
N HIS A 167 -28.16 2.20 21.50
CA HIS A 167 -29.08 1.99 20.38
C HIS A 167 -28.48 1.00 19.40
N TRP A 168 -29.34 0.09 18.94
CA TRP A 168 -29.03 -0.83 17.87
C TRP A 168 -29.72 -0.39 16.60
N TYR A 169 -28.99 -0.48 15.50
CA TYR A 169 -29.51 -0.16 14.18
C TYR A 169 -29.35 -1.37 13.28
N THR A 170 -30.36 -1.62 12.47
CA THR A 170 -30.31 -2.63 11.41
C THR A 170 -30.70 -2.02 10.08
N ARG A 171 -30.11 -2.53 9.00
CA ARG A 171 -30.53 -2.23 7.63
C ARG A 171 -30.36 -3.50 6.79
N LYS A 172 -31.12 -3.64 5.71
CA LYS A 172 -31.10 -4.88 4.91
C LYS A 172 -29.89 -4.99 3.96
N GLY A 173 -29.09 -3.92 3.87
CA GLY A 173 -27.87 -3.82 3.06
C GLY A 173 -27.36 -2.37 3.12
N SER A 174 -26.18 -2.11 2.57
CA SER A 174 -25.47 -0.81 2.68
C SER A 174 -26.28 0.41 2.24
N ASP A 175 -27.27 0.19 1.38
CA ASP A 175 -28.03 1.24 0.70
C ASP A 175 -29.39 1.50 1.34
N GLU A 176 -29.78 0.72 2.36
CA GLU A 176 -30.97 1.00 3.16
C GLU A 176 -30.68 1.91 4.35
N GLU A 177 -31.59 2.86 4.63
CA GLU A 177 -31.47 3.70 5.83
C GLU A 177 -31.43 2.84 7.10
N TRP A 178 -30.49 3.16 8.00
CA TRP A 178 -30.41 2.57 9.32
C TRP A 178 -31.71 2.75 10.09
N LYS A 179 -32.38 1.62 10.37
CA LYS A 179 -33.60 1.61 11.18
C LYS A 179 -33.20 1.28 12.61
N THR A 180 -33.55 2.16 13.54
CA THR A 180 -33.40 1.87 14.97
C THR A 180 -34.24 0.66 15.35
N VAL A 181 -33.67 -0.25 16.13
CA VAL A 181 -34.37 -1.43 16.61
C VAL A 181 -35.09 -1.08 17.91
N PRO A 182 -36.43 -1.02 17.89
CA PRO A 182 -37.18 -0.48 19.02
C PRO A 182 -37.13 -1.41 20.23
N ASN A 183 -37.06 -0.82 21.42
CA ASN A 183 -37.10 -1.50 22.73
C ASN A 183 -35.84 -2.33 23.09
N GLN A 184 -34.71 -2.08 22.43
CA GLN A 184 -33.41 -2.69 22.75
C GLN A 184 -32.40 -1.59 23.12
N PHE A 185 -32.49 -1.11 24.37
CA PHE A 185 -31.75 0.06 24.87
C PHE A 185 -30.55 -0.29 25.75
N GLY A 186 -30.10 -1.55 25.70
CA GLY A 186 -28.92 -2.03 26.42
C GLY A 186 -27.90 -2.63 25.45
N PRO A 187 -26.76 -3.12 25.96
CA PRO A 187 -25.70 -3.67 25.12
C PRO A 187 -26.07 -5.01 24.47
N GLU A 188 -27.26 -5.56 24.70
CA GLU A 188 -27.69 -6.84 24.11
C GLU A 188 -28.64 -6.61 22.93
N PHE A 189 -28.37 -7.30 21.82
CA PHE A 189 -29.20 -7.33 20.63
C PHE A 189 -29.87 -8.70 20.48
N HIS A 190 -31.16 -8.70 20.17
CA HIS A 190 -31.98 -9.88 19.97
C HIS A 190 -32.83 -9.74 18.70
N ALA A 191 -32.66 -10.68 17.76
CA ALA A 191 -33.50 -10.77 16.57
C ALA A 191 -33.83 -12.23 16.23
N GLU A 192 -34.85 -12.44 15.40
CA GLU A 192 -35.10 -13.73 14.77
C GLU A 192 -34.65 -13.62 13.32
N ALA A 193 -33.82 -14.57 12.87
CA ALA A 193 -33.32 -14.64 11.51
C ALA A 193 -34.51 -14.84 10.56
N MET A 194 -34.68 -13.90 9.62
CA MET A 194 -35.74 -13.95 8.61
C MET A 194 -35.17 -14.51 7.29
N GLU A 195 -35.80 -14.26 6.14
CA GLU A 195 -35.36 -14.83 4.87
C GLU A 195 -34.17 -14.09 4.23
N GLU A 196 -33.90 -12.84 4.66
CA GLU A 196 -32.89 -11.95 4.07
C GLU A 196 -31.81 -11.60 5.10
N SER A 197 -30.54 -11.67 4.68
CA SER A 197 -29.40 -11.12 5.43
C SER A 197 -29.60 -9.65 5.72
N PHE A 198 -29.00 -9.17 6.81
CA PHE A 198 -29.09 -7.76 7.19
C PHE A 198 -27.87 -7.34 7.98
N GLU A 199 -27.54 -6.05 7.91
CA GLU A 199 -26.47 -5.46 8.67
C GLU A 199 -26.96 -4.94 10.02
N VAL A 200 -26.09 -5.00 11.02
CA VAL A 200 -26.33 -4.50 12.37
C VAL A 200 -25.15 -3.68 12.86
N ARG A 201 -25.43 -2.60 13.58
CA ARG A 201 -24.44 -1.82 14.34
C ARG A 201 -24.98 -1.36 15.68
N ALA A 202 -24.09 -1.20 16.64
CA ALA A 202 -24.37 -0.64 17.96
C ALA A 202 -23.78 0.77 18.06
N VAL A 203 -24.53 1.68 18.69
CA VAL A 203 -24.08 3.05 18.95
C VAL A 203 -24.38 3.40 20.40
N LEU A 204 -23.40 4.02 21.05
CA LEU A 204 -23.48 4.49 22.42
C LEU A 204 -23.63 6.01 22.45
N TYR A 205 -24.61 6.50 23.22
CA TYR A 205 -24.87 7.93 23.36
C TYR A 205 -24.64 8.40 24.80
N ASP A 206 -24.25 9.66 24.95
CA ASP A 206 -24.20 10.35 26.24
C ASP A 206 -25.61 10.79 26.72
N GLU A 207 -25.70 11.33 27.94
CA GLU A 207 -26.95 11.88 28.50
C GLU A 207 -27.55 13.04 27.67
N ALA A 208 -26.74 13.67 26.80
CA ALA A 208 -27.13 14.75 25.91
C ALA A 208 -27.51 14.28 24.49
N HIS A 209 -27.48 12.97 24.23
CA HIS A 209 -27.73 12.32 22.93
C HIS A 209 -26.70 12.62 21.84
N HIS A 210 -25.45 12.92 22.21
CA HIS A 210 -24.35 12.89 21.26
C HIS A 210 -23.80 11.48 21.14
N GLU A 211 -23.42 11.10 19.92
CA GLU A 211 -22.76 9.83 19.65
C GLU A 211 -21.37 9.84 20.28
N VAL A 212 -21.11 8.86 21.14
CA VAL A 212 -19.86 8.72 21.88
C VAL A 212 -18.96 7.69 21.21
N ALA A 213 -19.56 6.60 20.73
CA ALA A 213 -18.86 5.51 20.07
C ALA A 213 -19.84 4.73 19.19
N GLN A 214 -19.32 4.10 18.14
CA GLN A 214 -20.06 3.19 17.27
C GLN A 214 -19.28 1.91 16.99
N SER A 215 -19.98 0.84 16.69
CA SER A 215 -19.33 -0.40 16.26
C SER A 215 -19.07 -0.41 14.78
N GLU A 216 -18.14 -1.26 14.37
CA GLU A 216 -18.10 -1.75 12.99
C GLU A 216 -19.46 -2.31 12.58
N ILE A 217 -19.75 -2.24 11.28
CA ILE A 217 -20.95 -2.79 10.71
C ILE A 217 -20.77 -4.29 10.54
N ILE A 218 -21.72 -5.07 11.06
CA ILE A 218 -21.68 -6.52 10.96
C ILE A 218 -22.81 -7.00 10.08
N GLU A 219 -22.48 -7.77 9.05
CA GLU A 219 -23.47 -8.49 8.27
C GLU A 219 -23.90 -9.78 8.98
N ILE A 220 -25.20 -9.91 9.22
CA ILE A 220 -25.85 -11.14 9.65
C ILE A 220 -26.29 -11.90 8.41
N VAL A 221 -25.49 -12.90 8.04
CA VAL A 221 -25.73 -13.72 6.85
C VAL A 221 -26.80 -14.77 7.15
N ILE A 222 -27.88 -14.77 6.36
CA ILE A 222 -28.93 -15.79 6.42
C ILE A 222 -28.85 -16.68 5.18
N ASP A 223 -28.54 -17.96 5.40
CA ASP A 223 -28.43 -18.96 4.33
C ASP A 223 -29.39 -20.11 4.60
N ASN A 224 -30.39 -20.32 3.73
CA ASN A 224 -31.39 -21.39 3.85
C ASN A 224 -31.14 -22.56 2.89
N HIS A 225 -29.88 -22.93 2.66
CA HIS A 225 -29.55 -24.08 1.83
C HIS A 225 -30.12 -25.41 2.36
N ASP A 226 -31.34 -25.75 1.95
CA ASP A 226 -31.92 -27.09 2.04
C ASP A 226 -31.38 -27.96 0.89
N GLY A 227 -30.60 -28.98 1.25
CA GLY A 227 -30.15 -29.99 0.32
C GLY A 227 -31.29 -30.92 -0.16
N HIS A 228 -31.26 -31.21 -1.48
CA HIS A 228 -31.89 -32.31 -2.25
C HIS A 228 -33.29 -32.09 -2.87
N ASP A 229 -33.35 -32.11 -4.22
CA ASP A 229 -34.16 -33.10 -4.97
C ASP A 229 -33.64 -33.30 -6.43
N PRO A 230 -33.30 -34.53 -6.86
CA PRO A 230 -32.97 -34.89 -8.23
C PRO A 230 -34.21 -35.23 -9.07
N ASN A 231 -34.43 -34.47 -10.15
CA ASN A 231 -35.25 -34.69 -11.35
C ASN A 231 -36.30 -33.60 -11.55
N HIS A 232 -36.08 -32.74 -12.54
CA HIS A 232 -37.18 -32.31 -13.40
C HIS A 232 -36.66 -31.90 -14.78
N ASP A 233 -36.82 -32.81 -15.75
CA ASP A 233 -36.87 -32.46 -17.16
C ASP A 233 -38.01 -31.47 -17.38
N HIS A 234 -37.74 -30.36 -18.09
CA HIS A 234 -38.69 -29.82 -19.07
C HIS A 234 -37.96 -29.07 -20.20
N GLU A 235 -38.39 -29.44 -21.39
CA GLU A 235 -38.01 -29.05 -22.74
C GLU A 235 -38.53 -27.64 -23.09
N HIS A 236 -37.70 -26.82 -23.77
CA HIS A 236 -38.01 -26.00 -24.97
C HIS A 236 -37.21 -24.69 -25.03
N GLY A 237 -36.62 -24.41 -26.20
CA GLY A 237 -36.30 -23.04 -26.63
C GLY A 237 -34.98 -22.95 -27.38
N SER A 238 -35.03 -22.70 -28.68
CA SER A 238 -33.88 -22.43 -29.55
C SER A 238 -33.19 -21.11 -29.19
N GLU A 239 -31.90 -21.14 -28.89
CA GLU A 239 -31.03 -19.96 -28.99
C GLU A 239 -29.89 -20.28 -29.96
N GLU A 240 -29.84 -19.48 -31.02
CA GLU A 240 -28.69 -19.36 -31.90
C GLU A 240 -27.48 -19.01 -31.05
N THR A 241 -26.35 -19.64 -31.34
CA THR A 241 -25.07 -19.43 -30.67
C THR A 241 -24.69 -17.95 -30.76
N ALA A 242 -24.97 -17.17 -29.72
CA ALA A 242 -24.51 -15.80 -29.61
C ALA A 242 -22.97 -15.82 -29.69
N ALA A 243 -22.41 -15.00 -30.58
CA ALA A 243 -20.96 -14.86 -30.65
C ALA A 243 -20.47 -14.28 -29.31
N THR A 244 -19.44 -14.88 -28.72
CA THR A 244 -18.96 -14.48 -27.38
C THR A 244 -17.97 -13.33 -27.49
N VAL A 245 -18.12 -12.31 -26.64
CA VAL A 245 -17.20 -11.18 -26.50
C VAL A 245 -16.35 -11.36 -25.24
N ASP A 246 -15.03 -11.23 -25.36
CA ASP A 246 -14.14 -11.14 -24.20
C ASP A 246 -13.84 -9.66 -23.91
N ILE A 247 -13.95 -9.25 -22.64
CA ILE A 247 -13.44 -7.95 -22.19
C ILE A 247 -11.96 -8.13 -21.80
N ILE A 248 -11.09 -7.28 -22.36
CA ILE A 248 -9.65 -7.30 -22.13
C ILE A 248 -9.23 -5.95 -21.53
N GLY A 249 -8.28 -5.97 -20.60
CA GLY A 249 -7.74 -4.75 -19.96
C GLY A 249 -8.27 -4.49 -18.56
N LEU A 250 -8.97 -5.45 -17.95
CA LEU A 250 -9.44 -5.35 -16.57
C LEU A 250 -8.29 -5.62 -15.59
N ASN A 251 -8.06 -4.69 -14.66
CA ASN A 251 -7.15 -4.83 -13.51
C ASN A 251 -7.86 -5.46 -12.30
N ASP A 252 -7.05 -5.91 -11.33
CA ASP A 252 -7.54 -6.47 -10.07
C ASP A 252 -8.28 -5.43 -9.20
N HIS A 253 -7.79 -4.18 -9.18
CA HIS A 253 -8.45 -3.03 -8.54
C HIS A 253 -8.05 -1.69 -9.20
N TYR A 254 -8.79 -0.63 -8.88
CA TYR A 254 -8.61 0.73 -9.38
C TYR A 254 -8.77 1.75 -8.25
N HIS A 255 -8.21 2.95 -8.38
CA HIS A 255 -8.37 4.04 -7.42
C HIS A 255 -9.21 5.19 -7.98
N THR A 256 -9.71 6.06 -7.11
CA THR A 256 -10.45 7.26 -7.52
C THR A 256 -9.60 8.11 -8.48
N GLY A 257 -10.16 8.45 -9.63
CA GLY A 257 -9.48 9.24 -10.66
C GLY A 257 -8.65 8.44 -11.65
N ASP A 258 -8.44 7.13 -11.43
CA ASP A 258 -7.91 6.24 -12.47
C ASP A 258 -8.85 6.21 -13.67
N VAL A 259 -8.32 5.88 -14.85
CA VAL A 259 -9.16 5.69 -16.05
C VAL A 259 -9.12 4.24 -16.47
N VAL A 260 -10.24 3.56 -16.26
CA VAL A 260 -10.48 2.21 -16.76
C VAL A 260 -10.47 2.24 -18.28
N THR A 261 -9.63 1.39 -18.87
CA THR A 261 -9.53 1.23 -20.33
C THR A 261 -9.78 -0.23 -20.68
N LEU A 262 -10.92 -0.53 -21.32
CA LEU A 262 -11.29 -1.89 -21.69
C LEU A 262 -11.47 -2.01 -23.20
N VAL A 263 -11.17 -3.20 -23.73
CA VAL A 263 -11.37 -3.55 -25.15
C VAL A 263 -12.27 -4.77 -25.27
N ALA A 264 -13.38 -4.62 -25.98
CA ALA A 264 -14.28 -5.70 -26.33
C ALA A 264 -13.75 -6.45 -27.55
N LYS A 265 -13.34 -7.70 -27.38
CA LYS A 265 -12.81 -8.53 -28.46
C LYS A 265 -13.77 -9.65 -28.82
N LEU A 266 -14.28 -9.60 -30.05
CA LEU A 266 -15.11 -10.67 -30.60
C LEU A 266 -14.22 -11.85 -31.02
N LYS A 267 -14.65 -13.08 -30.68
CA LYS A 267 -13.93 -14.30 -31.09
C LYS A 267 -14.09 -14.65 -32.57
N GLU A 268 -15.12 -14.13 -33.22
CA GLU A 268 -15.44 -14.36 -34.63
C GLU A 268 -15.30 -13.06 -35.43
N GLU A 269 -14.84 -13.13 -36.69
CA GLU A 269 -14.71 -11.93 -37.53
C GLU A 269 -16.09 -11.47 -38.05
N THR A 270 -16.39 -10.17 -37.87
CA THR A 270 -17.60 -9.53 -38.39
C THR A 270 -17.29 -8.13 -38.93
N ASP A 271 -18.18 -7.64 -39.82
CA ASP A 271 -18.12 -6.28 -40.36
C ASP A 271 -18.89 -5.26 -39.49
N PHE A 272 -19.60 -5.72 -38.44
CA PHE A 272 -20.35 -4.85 -37.53
C PHE A 272 -19.41 -4.05 -36.61
N LYS A 273 -19.77 -2.79 -36.36
CA LYS A 273 -18.97 -1.84 -35.56
C LYS A 273 -19.79 -1.06 -34.52
N ASN A 274 -21.07 -1.39 -34.36
CA ASN A 274 -22.01 -0.66 -33.52
C ASN A 274 -21.93 -1.20 -32.09
N TRP A 275 -20.87 -0.84 -31.38
CA TRP A 275 -20.68 -1.23 -29.99
C TRP A 275 -21.38 -0.26 -29.06
N HIS A 276 -21.87 -0.78 -27.95
CA HIS A 276 -22.34 0.02 -26.82
C HIS A 276 -21.84 -0.62 -25.54
N TRP A 277 -21.38 0.23 -24.63
CA TRP A 277 -20.99 -0.16 -23.30
C TRP A 277 -22.07 0.20 -22.30
N PHE A 278 -22.27 -0.70 -21.34
CA PHE A 278 -23.23 -0.53 -20.28
C PHE A 278 -22.54 -0.66 -18.94
N THR A 279 -22.93 0.18 -17.99
CA THR A 279 -22.49 0.12 -16.60
C THR A 279 -23.69 0.02 -15.67
N ARG A 280 -23.47 -0.52 -14.47
CA ARG A 280 -24.42 -0.49 -13.35
C ARG A 280 -23.65 -0.53 -12.04
N GLU A 281 -24.15 0.07 -10.98
CA GLU A 281 -23.38 0.16 -9.71
C GLU A 281 -23.34 -1.21 -9.00
N ASN A 282 -24.43 -1.99 -9.10
CA ASN A 282 -24.48 -3.35 -8.56
C ASN A 282 -25.37 -4.29 -9.40
N HIS A 283 -25.38 -5.58 -9.05
CA HIS A 283 -26.08 -6.62 -9.83
C HIS A 283 -27.61 -6.43 -9.90
N ASP A 284 -28.19 -5.68 -8.96
CA ASP A 284 -29.63 -5.46 -8.84
C ASP A 284 -30.10 -4.18 -9.56
N GLU A 285 -29.17 -3.38 -10.07
CA GLU A 285 -29.47 -2.18 -10.85
C GLU A 285 -29.63 -2.44 -12.35
N GLU A 286 -30.40 -1.55 -12.99
CA GLU A 286 -30.58 -1.57 -14.43
C GLU A 286 -29.29 -1.13 -15.14
N TRP A 287 -28.98 -1.80 -16.24
CA TRP A 287 -27.85 -1.44 -17.09
C TRP A 287 -28.07 -0.06 -17.73
N GLU A 288 -27.21 0.89 -17.40
CA GLU A 288 -27.19 2.21 -18.00
C GLU A 288 -26.22 2.24 -19.19
N VAL A 289 -26.65 2.85 -20.31
CA VAL A 289 -25.79 3.01 -21.48
C VAL A 289 -24.78 4.14 -21.25
N VAL A 290 -23.50 3.85 -21.46
CA VAL A 290 -22.44 4.86 -21.36
C VAL A 290 -22.39 5.67 -22.65
N THR A 291 -22.92 6.91 -22.58
CA THR A 291 -23.03 7.78 -23.76
C THR A 291 -21.66 8.19 -24.29
N GLY A 292 -21.46 8.09 -25.61
CA GLY A 292 -20.21 8.47 -26.27
C GLY A 292 -19.18 7.34 -26.41
N GLN A 293 -19.43 6.17 -25.81
CA GLN A 293 -18.61 4.97 -25.94
C GLN A 293 -19.22 3.99 -26.95
N GLU A 294 -19.16 4.35 -28.25
CA GLU A 294 -19.82 3.60 -29.34
C GLU A 294 -18.86 2.70 -30.15
N THR A 295 -17.70 2.40 -29.58
CA THR A 295 -16.64 1.60 -30.23
C THR A 295 -16.32 0.35 -29.41
N ASP A 296 -15.46 -0.51 -29.94
CA ASP A 296 -14.91 -1.67 -29.22
C ASP A 296 -14.00 -1.28 -28.04
N HIS A 297 -13.77 0.01 -27.81
CA HIS A 297 -13.01 0.55 -26.68
C HIS A 297 -13.94 1.25 -25.69
N PHE A 298 -13.62 1.10 -24.40
CA PHE A 298 -14.28 1.73 -23.27
C PHE A 298 -13.26 2.52 -22.47
N GLU A 299 -13.58 3.78 -22.18
CA GLU A 299 -12.82 4.60 -21.23
C GLU A 299 -13.75 5.20 -20.18
N TYR A 300 -13.45 4.99 -18.90
CA TYR A 300 -14.26 5.52 -17.82
C TYR A 300 -13.37 5.98 -16.67
N LYS A 301 -13.51 7.26 -16.28
CA LYS A 301 -12.78 7.82 -15.13
C LYS A 301 -13.45 7.35 -13.85
N MET A 302 -12.73 6.59 -13.03
CA MET A 302 -13.18 6.10 -11.73
C MET A 302 -13.67 7.24 -10.86
N SER A 303 -14.88 7.05 -10.32
CA SER A 303 -15.44 7.86 -9.24
C SER A 303 -15.06 7.22 -7.90
N GLU A 304 -15.81 7.44 -6.81
CA GLU A 304 -15.55 6.82 -5.50
C GLU A 304 -16.15 5.40 -5.37
N GLU A 305 -16.87 4.93 -6.40
CA GLU A 305 -17.68 3.70 -6.33
C GLU A 305 -17.27 2.67 -7.38
N SER A 306 -17.32 1.40 -6.99
CA SER A 306 -17.17 0.26 -7.89
C SER A 306 -18.41 0.15 -8.80
N PHE A 307 -18.26 -0.49 -9.96
CA PHE A 307 -19.40 -0.79 -10.84
C PHE A 307 -19.20 -2.10 -11.59
N GLU A 308 -20.20 -2.56 -12.33
CA GLU A 308 -20.03 -3.61 -13.34
C GLU A 308 -20.13 -3.01 -14.73
N VAL A 309 -19.40 -3.58 -15.68
CA VAL A 309 -19.40 -3.15 -17.07
C VAL A 309 -19.55 -4.33 -18.02
N LYS A 310 -20.29 -4.10 -19.11
CA LYS A 310 -20.40 -5.06 -20.21
C LYS A 310 -20.42 -4.37 -21.57
N ALA A 311 -20.03 -5.11 -22.61
CA ALA A 311 -20.03 -4.66 -23.99
C ALA A 311 -21.07 -5.41 -24.82
N VAL A 312 -21.83 -4.67 -25.64
CA VAL A 312 -22.84 -5.23 -26.55
C VAL A 312 -22.59 -4.73 -27.96
N LEU A 313 -22.52 -5.65 -28.93
CA LEU A 313 -22.41 -5.37 -30.35
C LEU A 313 -23.78 -5.55 -31.01
N TYR A 314 -24.23 -4.54 -31.77
CA TYR A 314 -25.49 -4.60 -32.51
C TYR A 314 -25.27 -4.81 -34.01
N ASP A 315 -26.19 -5.53 -34.65
CA ASP A 315 -26.26 -5.66 -36.10
C ASP A 315 -26.80 -4.38 -36.79
N HIS A 316 -27.00 -4.44 -38.11
CA HIS A 316 -27.54 -3.31 -38.88
C HIS A 316 -29.03 -3.01 -38.60
N ASP A 317 -29.76 -3.96 -38.02
CA ASP A 317 -31.18 -3.84 -37.69
C ASP A 317 -31.39 -3.50 -36.21
N HIS A 318 -30.31 -3.20 -35.48
CA HIS A 318 -30.26 -2.91 -34.04
C HIS A 318 -30.67 -4.09 -33.13
N ASN A 319 -30.47 -5.33 -33.59
CA ASN A 319 -30.55 -6.50 -32.71
C ASN A 319 -29.20 -6.77 -32.06
N VAL A 320 -29.20 -7.33 -30.85
CA VAL A 320 -27.97 -7.78 -30.18
C VAL A 320 -27.36 -8.91 -31.00
N TYR A 321 -26.15 -8.69 -31.49
CA TYR A 321 -25.38 -9.68 -32.24
C TYR A 321 -24.43 -10.46 -31.32
N ALA A 322 -23.82 -9.78 -30.34
CA ALA A 322 -22.91 -10.36 -29.38
C ALA A 322 -22.90 -9.53 -28.08
N GLU A 323 -22.72 -10.19 -26.94
CA GLU A 323 -22.64 -9.56 -25.62
C GLU A 323 -21.52 -10.22 -24.81
N SER A 324 -20.84 -9.45 -23.95
CA SER A 324 -19.87 -9.98 -23.00
C SER A 324 -20.55 -10.40 -21.69
N GLU A 325 -19.93 -11.32 -20.96
CA GLU A 325 -20.22 -11.42 -19.53
C GLU A 325 -19.91 -10.08 -18.83
N PRO A 326 -20.68 -9.69 -17.80
CA PRO A 326 -20.34 -8.57 -16.94
C PRO A 326 -18.97 -8.78 -16.28
N VAL A 327 -18.19 -7.71 -16.16
CA VAL A 327 -16.96 -7.71 -15.35
C VAL A 327 -17.01 -6.60 -14.31
N SER A 328 -16.42 -6.85 -13.14
CA SER A 328 -16.46 -5.91 -12.02
C SER A 328 -15.30 -4.91 -12.06
N VAL A 329 -15.73 -3.66 -12.17
CA VAL A 329 -15.15 -2.35 -11.85
C VAL A 329 -14.68 -2.14 -10.41
N LEU A 330 -13.74 -2.91 -9.84
CA LEU A 330 -13.46 -2.78 -8.40
C LEU A 330 -12.64 -1.53 -8.07
N ILE A 331 -13.19 -0.65 -7.25
CA ILE A 331 -12.47 0.44 -6.61
C ILE A 331 -11.90 -0.01 -5.27
N ASP A 332 -10.62 0.25 -5.07
CA ASP A 332 -9.92 0.04 -3.82
C ASP A 332 -9.28 1.36 -3.38
N ASN A 333 -10.13 2.27 -2.93
CA ASN A 333 -9.67 3.39 -2.13
C ASN A 333 -9.44 2.83 -0.73
N HIS A 334 -8.33 2.14 -0.50
CA HIS A 334 -7.88 1.99 0.87
C HIS A 334 -7.82 3.41 1.47
N ASP A 335 -8.45 3.64 2.63
CA ASP A 335 -8.31 4.86 3.46
C ASP A 335 -6.86 5.05 3.98
N ASN A 336 -5.88 4.52 3.26
CA ASN A 336 -4.49 4.45 3.66
C ASN A 336 -3.84 5.80 3.38
N GLN A 337 -3.25 6.34 4.44
CA GLN A 337 -2.48 7.57 4.37
C GLN A 337 -1.29 7.34 3.43
N ASP A 338 -0.89 8.36 2.69
CA ASP A 338 0.31 8.31 1.83
C ASP A 338 1.47 7.65 2.61
N PRO A 339 2.00 6.49 2.16
CA PRO A 339 3.00 5.75 2.93
C PRO A 339 4.41 6.31 2.76
N HIS A 340 4.64 7.24 1.82
CA HIS A 340 5.96 7.63 1.33
C HIS A 340 6.72 8.60 2.25
N ILE A 341 6.59 8.41 3.57
CA ILE A 341 7.18 9.26 4.61
C ILE A 341 8.71 9.31 4.56
N TRP A 342 9.36 8.27 4.02
CA TRP A 342 10.82 8.23 3.89
C TRP A 342 11.36 9.22 2.86
N LEU A 343 10.52 9.81 2.01
CA LEU A 343 10.95 10.83 1.05
C LEU A 343 11.04 12.23 1.66
N ASP A 344 10.57 12.44 2.89
CA ASP A 344 10.83 13.67 3.65
C ASP A 344 12.11 13.51 4.52
N PRO A 345 13.20 14.26 4.24
CA PRO A 345 14.44 14.16 5.02
C PRO A 345 14.30 14.44 6.52
N VAL A 346 13.22 15.11 6.95
CA VAL A 346 12.92 15.32 8.38
C VAL A 346 12.25 14.08 8.97
N LEU A 347 11.28 13.48 8.28
CA LEU A 347 10.61 12.26 8.74
C LEU A 347 11.54 11.04 8.69
N ALA A 348 12.46 10.99 7.73
CA ALA A 348 13.52 9.98 7.69
C ALA A 348 14.38 10.00 8.96
N GLN A 349 14.60 11.16 9.59
CA GLN A 349 15.33 11.24 10.86
C GLN A 349 14.55 10.60 12.02
N GLU A 350 13.22 10.72 12.02
CA GLU A 350 12.37 10.08 13.04
C GLU A 350 12.36 8.57 12.86
N GLN A 351 12.22 8.08 11.62
CA GLN A 351 12.33 6.66 11.28
C GLN A 351 13.67 6.05 11.76
N VAL A 352 14.79 6.77 11.54
CA VAL A 352 16.11 6.34 12.01
C VAL A 352 16.18 6.23 13.54
N LYS A 353 15.50 7.09 14.29
CA LYS A 353 15.45 7.00 15.77
C LYS A 353 14.67 5.79 16.23
N VAL A 354 13.53 5.49 15.61
CA VAL A 354 12.73 4.29 15.91
C VAL A 354 13.56 3.03 15.69
N ILE A 355 14.22 2.94 14.52
CA ILE A 355 15.09 1.81 14.18
C ILE A 355 16.24 1.69 15.18
N ARG A 356 16.89 2.80 15.54
CA ARG A 356 17.94 2.81 16.57
C ARG A 356 17.43 2.26 17.90
N ASP A 357 16.27 2.70 18.35
CA ASP A 357 15.73 2.30 19.65
C ASP A 357 15.34 0.82 19.67
N ALA A 358 14.83 0.29 18.56
CA ALA A 358 14.58 -1.14 18.39
C ALA A 358 15.87 -1.97 18.41
N LEU A 359 16.92 -1.52 17.70
CA LEU A 359 18.24 -2.19 17.73
C LEU A 359 18.86 -2.17 19.13
N ILE A 360 18.73 -1.06 19.88
CA ILE A 360 19.17 -0.96 21.28
C ILE A 360 18.37 -1.90 22.19
N HIS A 361 17.07 -2.05 21.93
CA HIS A 361 16.23 -2.96 22.70
C HIS A 361 16.66 -4.42 22.51
N ALA A 362 16.99 -4.81 21.27
CA ALA A 362 17.41 -6.16 20.93
C ALA A 362 18.89 -6.47 21.30
N ASP A 363 19.81 -5.52 21.12
CA ASP A 363 21.23 -5.61 21.53
C ASP A 363 21.63 -4.41 22.43
N PRO A 364 21.33 -4.45 23.75
CA PRO A 364 21.71 -3.38 24.67
C PRO A 364 23.23 -3.16 24.79
N ASP A 365 24.06 -4.18 24.51
CA ASP A 365 25.51 -4.07 24.53
C ASP A 365 26.04 -3.26 23.32
N GLY A 366 25.27 -3.20 22.24
CA GLY A 366 25.54 -2.40 21.04
C GLY A 366 25.17 -0.93 21.15
N LYS A 367 24.55 -0.50 22.25
CA LYS A 367 23.91 0.82 22.40
C LYS A 367 24.77 2.00 21.93
N ASP A 368 25.98 2.14 22.46
CA ASP A 368 26.85 3.29 22.15
C ASP A 368 27.18 3.37 20.64
N ILE A 369 27.26 2.22 19.96
CA ILE A 369 27.52 2.13 18.52
C ILE A 369 26.27 2.55 17.74
N TYR A 370 25.09 2.05 18.10
CA TYR A 370 23.84 2.43 17.44
C TYR A 370 23.53 3.91 17.61
N GLU A 371 23.73 4.46 18.81
CA GLU A 371 23.57 5.90 19.07
C GLU A 371 24.55 6.73 18.23
N GLN A 372 25.84 6.36 18.20
CA GLN A 372 26.85 7.08 17.42
C GLN A 372 26.56 7.03 15.92
N ASN A 373 26.19 5.86 15.39
CA ASN A 373 25.89 5.68 13.97
C ASN A 373 24.62 6.45 13.57
N ALA A 374 23.54 6.32 14.35
CA ALA A 374 22.31 7.07 14.13
C ALA A 374 22.56 8.59 14.18
N GLU A 375 23.34 9.09 15.14
CA GLU A 375 23.70 10.50 15.20
C GLU A 375 24.51 10.97 13.99
N SER A 376 25.38 10.13 13.45
CA SER A 376 26.12 10.43 12.23
C SER A 376 25.18 10.53 11.03
N PHE A 377 24.34 9.52 10.85
CA PHE A 377 23.43 9.45 9.72
C PHE A 377 22.35 10.56 9.77
N ILE A 378 21.81 10.86 10.95
CA ILE A 378 20.88 11.99 11.16
C ILE A 378 21.52 13.33 10.78
N LYS A 379 22.83 13.54 11.02
CA LYS A 379 23.52 14.77 10.57
C LYS A 379 23.53 14.88 9.05
N GLU A 380 23.74 13.79 8.33
CA GLU A 380 23.68 13.77 6.87
C GLU A 380 22.27 14.09 6.36
N LEU A 381 21.23 13.54 6.99
CA LEU A 381 19.83 13.87 6.69
C LEU A 381 19.49 15.34 7.00
N GLN A 382 20.06 15.92 8.06
CA GLN A 382 19.91 17.34 8.38
C GLN A 382 20.62 18.25 7.37
N GLU A 383 21.77 17.84 6.84
CA GLU A 383 22.44 18.54 5.75
C GLU A 383 21.63 18.45 4.46
N LEU A 384 21.13 17.26 4.13
CA LEU A 384 20.21 17.05 3.00
C LEU A 384 18.98 17.95 3.09
N HIS A 385 18.35 18.02 4.27
CA HIS A 385 17.22 18.91 4.52
C HIS A 385 17.56 20.37 4.23
N LYS A 386 18.70 20.86 4.73
CA LYS A 386 19.16 22.24 4.49
C LYS A 386 19.46 22.51 3.03
N ASP A 387 19.98 21.52 2.30
CA ASP A 387 20.25 21.63 0.86
C ASP A 387 18.94 21.84 0.09
N TYR A 388 17.89 21.08 0.41
CA TYR A 388 16.55 21.24 -0.14
C TYR A 388 15.92 22.60 0.23
N GLU A 389 15.96 22.99 1.51
CA GLU A 389 15.45 24.31 1.94
C GLU A 389 16.14 25.44 1.18
N SER A 390 17.46 25.37 1.07
CA SER A 390 18.26 26.40 0.39
C SER A 390 17.98 26.46 -1.11
N ALA A 391 17.80 25.30 -1.76
CA ALA A 391 17.51 25.20 -3.17
C ALA A 391 16.15 25.79 -3.55
N PHE A 392 15.12 25.56 -2.73
CA PHE A 392 13.73 25.91 -3.06
C PHE A 392 13.21 27.17 -2.36
N LYS A 393 14.02 27.82 -1.52
CA LYS A 393 13.65 29.04 -0.78
C LYS A 393 13.07 30.14 -1.67
N ASP A 394 13.73 30.44 -2.78
CA ASP A 394 13.37 31.54 -3.68
C ASP A 394 12.63 31.07 -4.94
N ALA A 395 12.26 29.79 -4.99
CA ALA A 395 11.55 29.21 -6.12
C ALA A 395 10.20 29.89 -6.34
N LYS A 396 9.96 30.32 -7.57
CA LYS A 396 8.73 30.92 -8.08
C LYS A 396 7.87 29.88 -8.79
N HIS A 397 8.48 28.92 -9.48
CA HIS A 397 7.78 27.77 -10.01
C HIS A 397 7.99 26.60 -9.07
N ARG A 398 6.88 26.04 -8.58
CA ARG A 398 6.85 25.05 -7.49
C ARG A 398 6.17 23.74 -7.90
N VAL A 399 5.70 23.65 -9.14
CA VAL A 399 4.99 22.49 -9.67
C VAL A 399 5.98 21.54 -10.32
N PHE A 400 5.84 20.25 -10.05
CA PHE A 400 6.57 19.19 -10.77
C PHE A 400 5.64 18.01 -11.05
N VAL A 401 5.89 17.30 -12.15
CA VAL A 401 5.03 16.21 -12.63
C VAL A 401 5.75 14.88 -12.49
N VAL A 402 5.13 13.91 -11.85
CA VAL A 402 5.68 12.58 -11.59
C VAL A 402 4.80 11.48 -12.18
N GLN A 403 5.37 10.30 -12.42
CA GLN A 403 4.61 9.15 -12.92
C GLN A 403 3.54 8.67 -11.91
N HIS A 404 3.89 8.50 -10.64
CA HIS A 404 2.99 8.05 -9.57
C HIS A 404 3.15 8.94 -8.31
N GLN A 405 2.20 8.84 -7.38
CA GLN A 405 2.05 9.81 -6.31
C GLN A 405 2.95 9.57 -5.06
N ALA A 406 4.27 9.46 -5.20
CA ALA A 406 5.16 9.18 -4.05
C ALA A 406 5.71 10.40 -3.29
N PHE A 407 5.82 11.58 -3.90
CA PHE A 407 6.61 12.68 -3.32
C PHE A 407 5.80 13.66 -2.45
N GLY A 408 4.62 13.26 -1.95
CA GLY A 408 3.67 14.12 -1.23
C GLY A 408 4.27 14.80 -0.01
N TYR A 409 4.91 14.02 0.88
CA TYR A 409 5.58 14.55 2.07
C TYR A 409 6.73 15.52 1.73
N LEU A 410 7.54 15.17 0.73
CA LEU A 410 8.63 16.03 0.24
C LEU A 410 8.06 17.35 -0.28
N ALA A 411 7.02 17.28 -1.11
CA ALA A 411 6.38 18.45 -1.69
C ALA A 411 5.86 19.37 -0.60
N LYS A 412 5.12 18.84 0.39
CA LYS A 412 4.63 19.61 1.52
C LYS A 412 5.75 20.26 2.33
N ARG A 413 6.82 19.51 2.65
CA ARG A 413 7.96 19.99 3.44
C ARG A 413 8.60 21.24 2.85
N TYR A 414 8.71 21.28 1.53
CA TYR A 414 9.41 22.36 0.81
C TYR A 414 8.48 23.30 0.06
N HIS A 415 7.17 23.24 0.35
CA HIS A 415 6.13 24.03 -0.31
C HIS A 415 6.18 23.91 -1.84
N LEU A 416 6.26 22.69 -2.33
CA LEU A 416 6.13 22.33 -3.74
C LEU A 416 4.73 21.73 -3.97
N GLU A 417 4.37 21.62 -5.24
CA GLU A 417 3.12 21.04 -5.70
C GLU A 417 3.44 19.91 -6.67
N GLN A 418 2.96 18.72 -6.35
CA GLN A 418 3.16 17.54 -7.17
C GLN A 418 1.90 17.29 -8.01
N ILE A 419 2.10 16.97 -9.28
CA ILE A 419 1.04 16.47 -10.16
C ILE A 419 1.44 15.05 -10.58
N ALA A 420 0.62 14.05 -10.28
CA ALA A 420 0.88 12.67 -10.68
C ALA A 420 0.15 12.31 -11.98
N ILE A 421 0.82 11.56 -12.86
CA ILE A 421 0.26 11.04 -14.10
C ILE A 421 -0.74 9.92 -13.78
N GLY A 422 -0.34 8.96 -12.94
CA GLY A 422 -1.16 7.90 -12.36
C GLY A 422 -1.39 8.09 -10.85
N GLY A 423 -1.99 7.07 -10.21
CA GLY A 423 -2.25 7.02 -8.76
C GLY A 423 -1.00 6.76 -7.91
N LEU A 424 -1.17 6.17 -6.73
CA LEU A 424 -0.07 5.89 -5.79
C LEU A 424 0.90 4.80 -6.27
N SER A 425 0.48 3.94 -7.20
CA SER A 425 1.32 2.87 -7.77
C SER A 425 1.66 3.08 -9.26
N THR A 426 2.70 2.38 -9.74
CA THR A 426 3.38 2.64 -11.02
C THR A 426 2.97 1.74 -12.18
N GLU A 427 2.20 0.68 -11.91
CA GLU A 427 1.89 -0.35 -12.89
C GLU A 427 0.71 -0.02 -13.82
N ILE A 428 -0.01 1.08 -13.56
CA ILE A 428 -1.20 1.44 -14.32
C ILE A 428 -0.82 2.33 -15.52
N GLU A 429 -1.04 1.82 -16.74
CA GLU A 429 -0.96 2.65 -17.95
C GLU A 429 -2.11 3.68 -17.98
N PRO A 430 -1.83 4.98 -18.12
CA PRO A 430 -2.87 6.00 -18.21
C PRO A 430 -3.61 5.88 -19.55
N SER A 431 -4.93 6.03 -19.51
CA SER A 431 -5.75 6.07 -20.72
C SER A 431 -5.34 7.20 -21.68
N PRO A 432 -5.66 7.10 -22.98
CA PRO A 432 -5.52 8.20 -23.94
C PRO A 432 -6.14 9.52 -23.47
N SER A 433 -7.31 9.49 -22.82
CA SER A 433 -7.95 10.67 -22.24
C SER A 433 -7.16 11.27 -21.07
N ARG A 434 -6.57 10.44 -20.21
CA ARG A 434 -5.70 10.89 -19.12
C ARG A 434 -4.41 11.50 -19.66
N ILE A 435 -3.81 10.89 -20.69
CA ILE A 435 -2.65 11.47 -21.40
C ILE A 435 -3.00 12.85 -21.98
N ALA A 436 -4.20 13.02 -22.53
CA ALA A 436 -4.67 14.32 -23.03
C ALA A 436 -4.88 15.35 -21.90
N GLU A 437 -5.50 14.96 -20.78
CA GLU A 437 -5.66 15.80 -19.58
C GLU A 437 -4.30 16.27 -19.04
N ILE A 438 -3.35 15.35 -18.88
CA ILE A 438 -1.97 15.66 -18.49
C ILE A 438 -1.32 16.57 -19.52
N GLY A 439 -1.55 16.34 -20.81
CA GLY A 439 -1.04 17.20 -21.87
C GLY A 439 -1.57 18.64 -21.80
N ASP A 440 -2.78 18.85 -21.29
CA ASP A 440 -3.32 20.19 -21.05
C ASP A 440 -2.78 20.81 -19.76
N LEU A 441 -2.64 20.03 -18.68
CA LEU A 441 -2.00 20.48 -17.44
C LEU A 441 -0.53 20.89 -17.66
N LEU A 442 0.23 20.10 -18.39
CA LEU A 442 1.64 20.39 -18.72
C LEU A 442 1.78 21.73 -19.48
N LYS A 443 0.83 22.03 -20.37
CA LYS A 443 0.78 23.31 -21.09
C LYS A 443 0.35 24.47 -20.18
N GLU A 444 -0.67 24.26 -19.34
CA GLU A 444 -1.19 25.27 -18.42
C GLU A 444 -0.13 25.71 -17.41
N TYR A 445 0.55 24.75 -16.80
CA TYR A 445 1.59 24.97 -15.80
C TYR A 445 2.98 25.22 -16.41
N ASN A 446 3.13 25.09 -17.73
CA ASN A 446 4.40 25.23 -18.45
C ASN A 446 5.52 24.37 -17.83
N VAL A 447 5.19 23.11 -17.53
CA VAL A 447 6.09 22.16 -16.87
C VAL A 447 7.07 21.61 -17.91
N PRO A 448 8.40 21.77 -17.71
CA PRO A 448 9.39 21.36 -18.71
C PRO A 448 9.74 19.87 -18.65
N ILE A 449 9.56 19.23 -17.48
CA ILE A 449 10.05 17.89 -17.18
C ILE A 449 8.93 17.00 -16.63
N ILE A 450 8.85 15.77 -17.12
CA ILE A 450 8.09 14.67 -16.50
C ILE A 450 9.09 13.75 -15.79
N TYR A 451 8.89 13.55 -14.49
CA TYR A 451 9.70 12.67 -13.67
C TYR A 451 9.14 11.26 -13.64
N TYR A 452 10.02 10.25 -13.71
CA TYR A 452 9.64 8.84 -13.61
C TYR A 452 10.53 8.08 -12.64
N GLN A 453 9.98 6.99 -12.08
CA GLN A 453 10.68 6.12 -11.14
C GLN A 453 11.83 5.37 -11.81
N GLN A 454 12.87 5.14 -11.05
CA GLN A 454 13.97 4.29 -11.46
C GLN A 454 13.56 2.81 -11.50
N GLY A 455 13.86 2.14 -12.60
CA GLY A 455 13.63 0.69 -12.73
C GLY A 455 12.19 0.33 -13.14
N ALA A 456 11.25 1.27 -13.03
CA ALA A 456 9.92 1.16 -13.60
C ALA A 456 9.96 1.24 -15.14
N ASN A 457 8.92 0.70 -15.79
CA ASN A 457 8.74 0.84 -17.22
C ASN A 457 8.45 2.31 -17.58
N SER A 458 9.49 3.06 -17.98
CA SER A 458 9.37 4.46 -18.40
C SER A 458 8.52 4.71 -19.64
N ALA A 459 7.94 3.66 -20.27
CA ALA A 459 7.15 3.78 -21.49
C ALA A 459 6.00 4.80 -21.36
N ILE A 460 5.35 4.87 -20.20
CA ILE A 460 4.27 5.82 -19.93
C ILE A 460 4.81 7.26 -19.96
N ALA A 461 5.78 7.56 -19.09
CA ALA A 461 6.38 8.89 -19.01
C ALA A 461 6.97 9.33 -20.36
N GLN A 462 7.59 8.40 -21.09
CA GLN A 462 8.13 8.66 -22.41
C GLN A 462 7.05 8.93 -23.46
N THR A 463 5.91 8.23 -23.40
CA THR A 463 4.78 8.46 -24.30
C THR A 463 4.18 9.84 -24.07
N VAL A 464 3.88 10.19 -22.82
CA VAL A 464 3.37 11.51 -22.46
C VAL A 464 4.37 12.60 -22.87
N ALA A 465 5.67 12.38 -22.62
CA ALA A 465 6.71 13.33 -23.01
C ALA A 465 6.78 13.55 -24.52
N ASN A 466 6.69 12.48 -25.32
CA ASN A 466 6.70 12.56 -26.78
C ASN A 466 5.48 13.31 -27.32
N GLU A 467 4.29 13.07 -26.78
CA GLU A 467 3.04 13.71 -27.21
C GLU A 467 3.00 15.20 -26.82
N THR A 468 3.63 15.56 -25.70
CA THR A 468 3.56 16.92 -25.14
C THR A 468 4.78 17.77 -25.47
N GLY A 469 5.84 17.16 -26.01
CA GLY A 469 7.11 17.83 -26.29
C GLY A 469 7.89 18.21 -25.02
N THR A 470 7.67 17.51 -23.91
CA THR A 470 8.39 17.69 -22.65
C THR A 470 9.60 16.76 -22.57
N GLU A 471 10.57 17.08 -21.72
CA GLU A 471 11.70 16.18 -21.45
C GLU A 471 11.37 15.24 -20.28
N THR A 472 12.07 14.11 -20.17
CA THR A 472 11.94 13.20 -19.03
C THR A 472 13.19 13.23 -18.17
N ALA A 473 13.02 13.04 -16.86
CA ALA A 473 14.12 12.86 -15.92
C ALA A 473 13.77 11.82 -14.86
N VAL A 474 14.79 11.22 -14.24
CA VAL A 474 14.58 10.25 -13.16
C VAL A 474 14.34 10.99 -11.85
N LEU A 475 13.42 10.47 -11.04
CA LEU A 475 13.26 10.82 -9.64
C LEU A 475 13.12 9.50 -8.84
N TYR A 476 14.01 9.29 -7.89
CA TYR A 476 14.12 8.08 -7.08
C TYR A 476 13.12 8.12 -5.91
N ASP A 477 12.05 7.32 -5.96
CA ASP A 477 11.21 7.02 -4.79
C ASP A 477 11.88 6.08 -3.79
N LEU A 478 12.94 5.35 -4.20
CA LEU A 478 13.72 4.46 -3.36
C LEU A 478 12.95 3.24 -2.84
N GLU A 479 11.86 2.84 -3.47
CA GLU A 479 11.11 1.65 -3.06
C GLU A 479 11.90 0.36 -3.31
N VAL A 480 12.68 0.35 -4.38
CA VAL A 480 13.47 -0.79 -4.84
C VAL A 480 14.96 -0.46 -4.80
N LEU A 481 15.77 -1.40 -4.29
CA LEU A 481 17.23 -1.37 -4.45
C LEU A 481 17.61 -1.73 -5.89
N SER A 482 17.42 -0.78 -6.79
CA SER A 482 17.62 -1.01 -8.22
C SER A 482 19.08 -1.34 -8.56
N LYS A 483 19.28 -2.01 -9.69
CA LYS A 483 20.62 -2.29 -10.21
C LYS A 483 21.43 -1.01 -10.44
N GLU A 484 20.80 0.09 -10.82
CA GLU A 484 21.52 1.33 -11.06
C GLU A 484 21.99 1.98 -9.73
N LEU A 485 21.21 1.91 -8.64
CA LEU A 485 21.68 2.32 -7.31
C LEU A 485 22.90 1.49 -6.90
N GLN A 486 22.84 0.17 -7.11
CA GLN A 486 23.95 -0.73 -6.82
C GLN A 486 25.19 -0.44 -7.69
N ASP A 487 25.02 -0.30 -9.01
CA ASP A 487 26.12 -0.06 -9.97
C ASP A 487 26.80 1.31 -9.73
N LYS A 488 26.03 2.32 -9.33
CA LYS A 488 26.55 3.65 -8.98
C LYS A 488 26.99 3.77 -7.52
N ASN A 489 26.75 2.74 -6.71
CA ASN A 489 26.97 2.74 -5.27
C ASN A 489 26.34 3.98 -4.60
N LEU A 490 25.09 4.28 -4.96
CA LEU A 490 24.31 5.35 -4.37
C LEU A 490 23.53 4.80 -3.18
N GLY A 491 23.78 5.35 -1.99
CA GLY A 491 22.93 5.14 -0.83
C GLY A 491 21.71 6.07 -0.87
N TYR A 492 20.88 5.99 0.17
CA TYR A 492 19.68 6.82 0.31
C TYR A 492 20.00 8.33 0.18
N VAL A 493 21.02 8.82 0.89
CA VAL A 493 21.35 10.27 0.92
C VAL A 493 21.84 10.74 -0.45
N GLU A 494 22.70 9.97 -1.12
CA GLU A 494 23.17 10.31 -2.46
C GLU A 494 22.03 10.31 -3.49
N ALA A 495 21.14 9.33 -3.43
CA ALA A 495 19.99 9.26 -4.33
C ALA A 495 19.02 10.44 -4.11
N MET A 496 18.77 10.83 -2.85
CA MET A 496 18.00 12.04 -2.54
C MET A 496 18.72 13.33 -3.00
N ARG A 497 20.05 13.39 -2.98
CA ARG A 497 20.78 14.52 -3.58
C ARG A 497 20.67 14.55 -5.10
N GLU A 498 20.61 13.40 -5.77
CA GLU A 498 20.30 13.35 -7.20
C GLU A 498 18.85 13.79 -7.47
N ASN A 499 17.90 13.42 -6.62
CA ASN A 499 16.53 13.95 -6.69
C ASN A 499 16.49 15.46 -6.61
N LEU A 500 17.22 16.07 -5.67
CA LEU A 500 17.33 17.52 -5.56
C LEU A 500 17.79 18.16 -6.86
N LYS A 501 18.87 17.63 -7.46
CA LYS A 501 19.39 18.12 -8.75
C LYS A 501 18.36 17.96 -9.88
N SER A 502 17.64 16.85 -9.89
CA SER A 502 16.61 16.54 -10.87
C SER A 502 15.43 17.52 -10.75
N LEU A 503 14.95 17.77 -9.53
CA LEU A 503 13.87 18.72 -9.25
C LEU A 503 14.24 20.16 -9.64
N GLN A 504 15.50 20.57 -9.48
CA GLN A 504 15.97 21.90 -9.91
C GLN A 504 15.89 22.13 -11.44
N LEU A 505 15.61 21.09 -12.24
CA LEU A 505 15.34 21.26 -13.68
C LEU A 505 13.97 21.90 -13.95
N SER A 506 12.98 21.66 -13.09
CA SER A 506 11.63 22.22 -13.20
C SER A 506 11.35 23.30 -12.15
N ILE A 507 11.84 23.15 -10.92
CA ILE A 507 11.64 24.07 -9.81
C ILE A 507 12.68 25.22 -9.90
N GLN A 508 12.21 26.46 -10.11
CA GLN A 508 13.05 27.64 -10.39
C GLN A 508 12.66 28.87 -9.58
#